data_AF-A0A2G8PAU2-F1
#
_entry.id   AF-A0A2G8PAU2-F1
#
_cell.length_a   1.000
_cell.length_b   1.000
_cell.length_c   1.000
_cell.angle_alpha   90.00
_cell.angle_beta   90.00
_cell.angle_gamma   90.00
#
_symmetry.space_group_name_H-M   'P 1'
#
loop_
_entity.id
_entity.type
_entity.pdbx_description
1 polymer ?
#
loop_
_entity_poly.entity_id
_entity_poly.type
_entity_poly.pdbx_seq_one_letter_code
_entity_poly.pdbx_strand_id
1 'polypeptide(L)'
;MALVRWDPFREIDEIQREMNRMFDRLMARPAETDAYTFVPAVEMHDDPETITLKLELPGLNPNDLDIQATGEAVSISGERRFEKRSEDKGVTRTEFRYGRFQRVIPLPNRIKHDQVKAEYKDGILTLTLPKADSEKAQVVKVNVVS
;
A
#
# COMPACT_ATOMS: atom_id res chain seq x y z
N MET A 1 16.99 19.13 -39.51
CA MET A 1 17.60 17.86 -39.04
C MET A 1 17.25 17.73 -37.56
N ALA A 2 16.36 16.80 -37.20
CA ALA A 2 15.92 16.65 -35.81
C ALA A 2 16.95 15.81 -35.04
N LEU A 3 17.57 16.41 -34.03
CA LEU A 3 18.47 15.71 -33.11
C LEU A 3 17.60 14.89 -32.15
N VAL A 4 17.57 13.58 -32.34
CA VAL A 4 16.94 12.65 -31.40
C VAL A 4 17.85 12.55 -30.18
N ARG A 5 17.38 13.08 -29.05
CA ARG A 5 18.10 13.05 -27.77
C ARG A 5 18.07 11.62 -27.22
N TRP A 6 19.25 11.02 -27.14
CA TRP A 6 19.48 9.74 -26.49
C TRP A 6 19.17 9.89 -25.00
N ASP A 7 18.22 9.10 -24.47
CA ASP A 7 17.86 9.09 -23.05
C ASP A 7 17.90 7.65 -22.51
N PRO A 8 19.07 7.21 -21.99
CA PRO A 8 19.30 5.82 -21.58
C PRO A 8 18.49 5.42 -20.33
N PHE A 9 17.81 6.37 -19.68
CA PHE A 9 17.03 6.13 -18.46
C PHE A 9 15.57 5.74 -18.72
N ARG A 10 15.03 5.98 -19.92
CA ARG A 10 13.69 5.50 -20.28
C ARG A 10 13.61 3.98 -20.34
N GLU A 11 14.66 3.33 -20.83
CA GLU A 11 14.74 1.87 -20.88
C GLU A 11 14.80 1.28 -19.47
N ILE A 12 15.47 1.93 -18.51
CA ILE A 12 15.53 1.50 -17.10
C ILE A 12 14.16 1.62 -16.44
N ASP A 13 13.44 2.71 -16.68
CA ASP A 13 12.08 2.90 -16.17
C ASP A 13 11.08 1.89 -16.76
N GLU A 14 11.23 1.54 -18.04
CA GLU A 14 10.43 0.51 -18.70
C GLU A 14 10.75 -0.88 -18.14
N ILE A 15 12.04 -1.19 -17.92
CA ILE A 15 12.50 -2.42 -17.29
C ILE A 15 11.99 -2.51 -15.85
N GLN A 16 12.04 -1.43 -15.05
CA GLN A 16 11.52 -1.42 -13.69
C GLN A 16 10.00 -1.68 -13.66
N ARG A 17 9.24 -1.06 -14.56
CA ARG A 17 7.79 -1.30 -14.68
C ARG A 17 7.48 -2.72 -15.12
N GLU A 18 8.29 -3.28 -16.02
CA GLU A 18 8.15 -4.66 -16.48
C GLU A 18 8.52 -5.66 -15.38
N MET A 19 9.59 -5.40 -14.62
CA MET A 19 9.99 -6.18 -13.45
C MET A 19 8.91 -6.15 -12.35
N ASN A 20 8.31 -4.99 -12.07
CA ASN A 20 7.20 -4.90 -11.12
C ASN A 20 5.98 -5.72 -11.60
N ARG A 21 5.62 -5.64 -12.89
CA ARG A 21 4.53 -6.47 -13.46
C ARG A 21 4.85 -7.97 -13.52
N MET A 22 6.13 -8.34 -13.61
CA MET A 22 6.57 -9.74 -13.54
C MET A 22 6.57 -10.24 -12.10
N PHE A 23 6.98 -9.41 -11.14
CA PHE A 23 6.92 -9.70 -9.71
C PHE A 23 5.47 -9.87 -9.23
N ASP A 24 4.57 -8.97 -9.65
CA ASP A 24 3.12 -9.08 -9.42
C ASP A 24 2.55 -10.37 -10.02
N ARG A 25 3.01 -10.78 -11.21
CA ARG A 25 2.60 -12.05 -11.85
C ARG A 25 3.19 -13.30 -11.19
N LEU A 26 4.40 -13.20 -10.62
CA LEU A 26 5.02 -14.28 -9.85
C LEU A 26 4.30 -14.49 -8.51
N MET A 27 3.90 -13.39 -7.87
CA MET A 27 3.03 -13.37 -6.67
C MET A 27 1.59 -13.85 -6.98
N ALA A 28 1.17 -13.79 -8.24
CA ALA A 28 -0.17 -14.23 -8.67
C ALA A 28 -0.28 -15.74 -9.01
N ARG A 29 0.76 -16.56 -8.76
CA ARG A 29 0.69 -18.01 -8.95
C ARG A 29 0.42 -18.72 -7.61
N PRO A 30 -0.67 -19.51 -7.48
CA PRO A 30 -0.99 -20.18 -6.23
C PRO A 30 -0.15 -21.45 -6.12
N ALA A 31 0.77 -21.47 -5.16
CA ALA A 31 1.39 -22.70 -4.68
C ALA A 31 1.14 -22.78 -3.18
N GLU A 32 0.45 -23.84 -2.78
CA GLU A 32 -0.11 -24.08 -1.45
C GLU A 32 0.96 -24.10 -0.36
N THR A 33 1.12 -23.00 0.38
CA THR A 33 1.46 -22.96 1.82
C THR A 33 1.26 -21.53 2.34
N ASP A 34 0.30 -21.33 3.26
CA ASP A 34 0.04 -20.05 3.95
C ASP A 34 -0.19 -18.81 3.06
N ALA A 35 -0.91 -18.96 1.95
CA ALA A 35 -1.22 -17.85 1.05
C ALA A 35 -2.14 -16.81 1.73
N TYR A 36 -1.70 -15.54 1.72
CA TYR A 36 -2.53 -14.40 2.09
C TYR A 36 -3.88 -14.49 1.39
N THR A 37 -4.93 -14.60 2.20
CA THR A 37 -6.23 -15.10 1.75
C THR A 37 -7.11 -13.98 1.21
N PHE A 38 -6.74 -12.72 1.48
CA PHE A 38 -7.35 -11.55 0.87
C PHE A 38 -6.41 -10.35 0.87
N VAL A 39 -6.70 -9.39 -0.01
CA VAL A 39 -6.04 -8.07 -0.05
C VAL A 39 -7.08 -7.02 0.35
N PRO A 40 -6.89 -6.30 1.48
CA PRO A 40 -7.79 -5.22 1.89
C PRO A 40 -7.87 -4.12 0.83
N ALA A 41 -9.01 -3.46 0.66
CA ALA A 41 -9.13 -2.29 -0.20
C ALA A 41 -8.35 -1.10 0.39
N VAL A 42 -7.89 -0.18 -0.46
CA VAL A 42 -7.23 1.05 0.01
C VAL A 42 -7.65 2.25 -0.82
N GLU A 43 -7.87 3.36 -0.14
CA GLU A 43 -7.99 4.70 -0.69
C GLU A 43 -6.70 5.46 -0.35
N MET A 44 -6.12 6.17 -1.32
CA MET A 44 -4.98 7.06 -1.13
C MET A 44 -5.40 8.48 -1.54
N HIS A 45 -5.22 9.43 -0.63
CA HIS A 45 -5.34 10.85 -0.92
C HIS A 45 -3.96 11.49 -0.78
N ASP A 46 -3.53 12.20 -1.81
CA ASP A 46 -2.23 12.84 -1.87
C ASP A 46 -2.40 14.36 -1.99
N ASP A 47 -1.96 15.08 -0.96
CA ASP A 47 -2.00 16.55 -0.89
C ASP A 47 -0.56 17.13 -0.82
N PRO A 48 -0.38 18.47 -0.86
CA PRO A 48 0.96 19.06 -0.86
C PRO A 48 1.82 18.75 0.38
N GLU A 49 1.21 18.44 1.52
CA GLU A 49 1.91 18.25 2.80
C GLU A 49 1.86 16.80 3.29
N THR A 50 0.79 16.07 3.00
CA THR A 50 0.54 14.74 3.55
C THR A 50 0.00 13.76 2.51
N ILE A 51 0.27 12.47 2.75
CA ILE A 51 -0.41 11.36 2.10
C ILE A 51 -1.30 10.71 3.15
N THR A 52 -2.59 10.56 2.86
CA THR A 52 -3.54 9.84 3.70
C THR A 52 -3.89 8.51 3.06
N LEU A 53 -3.71 7.40 3.79
CA LEU A 53 -4.16 6.07 3.39
C LEU A 53 -5.35 5.65 4.25
N LYS A 54 -6.40 5.09 3.63
CA LYS A 54 -7.50 4.45 4.34
C LYS A 54 -7.70 3.03 3.88
N LEU A 55 -7.64 2.07 4.81
CA LEU A 55 -7.80 0.65 4.53
C LEU A 55 -9.09 0.12 5.16
N GLU A 56 -9.86 -0.64 4.38
CA GLU A 56 -11.06 -1.34 4.87
C GLU A 56 -10.67 -2.65 5.54
N LEU A 57 -10.78 -2.69 6.87
CA LEU A 57 -10.35 -3.78 7.74
C LEU A 57 -11.42 -4.16 8.80
N PRO A 58 -12.70 -4.31 8.43
CA PRO A 58 -13.77 -4.50 9.40
C PRO A 58 -13.66 -5.82 10.18
N GLY A 59 -14.00 -5.75 11.48
CA GLY A 59 -14.02 -6.91 12.36
C GLY A 59 -12.64 -7.37 12.83
N LEU A 60 -11.61 -6.54 12.68
CA LEU A 60 -10.29 -6.77 13.24
C LEU A 60 -10.08 -5.95 14.51
N ASN A 61 -9.30 -6.51 15.44
CA ASN A 61 -8.77 -5.79 16.59
C ASN A 61 -7.54 -4.99 16.12
N PRO A 62 -7.44 -3.68 16.41
CA PRO A 62 -6.27 -2.88 16.05
C PRO A 62 -4.94 -3.46 16.54
N ASN A 63 -4.96 -4.13 17.69
CA ASN A 63 -3.74 -4.71 18.28
C ASN A 63 -3.22 -5.93 17.51
N ASP A 64 -4.03 -6.51 16.63
CA ASP A 64 -3.66 -7.65 15.77
C ASP A 64 -3.15 -7.19 14.39
N LEU A 65 -3.05 -5.86 14.18
CA LEU A 65 -2.49 -5.27 12.95
C LEU A 65 -1.00 -4.96 13.15
N ASP A 66 -0.17 -5.42 12.22
CA ASP A 66 1.22 -4.99 12.11
C ASP A 66 1.35 -3.97 10.98
N ILE A 67 1.84 -2.76 11.32
CA ILE A 67 1.96 -1.63 10.41
C ILE A 67 3.40 -1.13 10.47
N GLN A 68 4.08 -1.17 9.33
CA GLN A 68 5.46 -0.73 9.19
C GLN A 68 5.55 0.35 8.11
N ALA A 69 6.14 1.49 8.45
CA ALA A 69 6.35 2.58 7.51
C ALA A 69 7.85 2.75 7.23
N THR A 70 8.18 2.90 5.96
CA THR A 70 9.50 3.34 5.49
C THR A 70 9.37 4.71 4.84
N GLY A 71 10.48 5.28 4.37
CA GLY A 71 10.41 6.53 3.60
C GLY A 71 9.58 6.40 2.32
N GLU A 72 9.46 5.22 1.72
CA GLU A 72 8.94 5.05 0.35
C GLU A 72 7.71 4.13 0.25
N ALA A 73 7.37 3.40 1.32
CA ALA A 73 6.27 2.45 1.34
C ALA A 73 5.72 2.22 2.75
N VAL A 74 4.45 1.80 2.81
CA VAL A 74 3.81 1.29 4.03
C VAL A 74 3.44 -0.18 3.83
N SER A 75 3.84 -1.03 4.78
CA SER A 75 3.41 -2.43 4.88
C SER A 75 2.36 -2.56 5.97
N ILE A 76 1.25 -3.24 5.67
CA ILE A 76 0.19 -3.57 6.61
C ILE A 76 -0.07 -5.07 6.52
N SER A 77 -0.07 -5.75 7.66
CA SER A 77 -0.43 -7.16 7.75
C SER A 77 -1.31 -7.46 8.96
N GLY A 78 -2.01 -8.60 8.91
CA GLY A 78 -2.90 -9.03 9.97
C GLY A 78 -3.65 -10.31 9.60
N GLU A 79 -4.59 -10.73 10.46
CA GLU A 79 -5.37 -11.95 10.27
C GLU A 79 -6.83 -11.76 10.65
N ARG A 80 -7.74 -12.06 9.71
CA ARG A 80 -9.18 -12.13 10.00
C ARG A 80 -9.60 -13.56 10.30
N ARG A 81 -9.89 -13.85 11.56
CA ARG A 81 -10.22 -15.23 11.99
C ARG A 81 -11.68 -15.58 11.77
N PHE A 82 -11.92 -16.82 11.37
CA PHE A 82 -13.25 -17.42 11.37
C PHE A 82 -13.49 -18.07 12.74
N GLU A 83 -14.41 -17.51 13.52
CA GLU A 83 -14.82 -18.13 14.79
C GLU A 83 -15.85 -19.23 14.53
N LYS A 84 -15.42 -20.49 14.62
CA LYS A 84 -16.34 -21.64 14.63
C LYS A 84 -16.63 -22.02 16.08
N ARG A 85 -17.85 -21.80 16.56
CA ARG A 85 -18.24 -22.26 17.90
C ARG A 85 -18.46 -23.78 17.88
N SER A 86 -17.87 -24.48 18.83
CA SER A 86 -17.91 -25.96 18.92
C SER A 86 -19.32 -26.54 19.11
N GLU A 87 -20.30 -25.72 19.45
CA GLU A 87 -21.72 -26.10 19.62
C GLU A 87 -22.62 -25.74 18.44
N ASP A 88 -22.06 -25.18 17.34
CA ASP A 88 -22.86 -24.85 16.16
C ASP A 88 -23.35 -26.13 15.47
N LYS A 89 -24.64 -26.44 15.66
CA LYS A 89 -25.34 -27.52 14.96
C LYS A 89 -25.80 -27.13 13.54
N GLY A 90 -25.24 -26.05 12.98
CA GLY A 90 -25.62 -25.46 11.70
C GLY A 90 -24.51 -25.49 10.65
N VAL A 91 -24.90 -25.24 9.39
CA VAL A 91 -23.96 -25.04 8.28
C VAL A 91 -23.80 -23.54 8.05
N THR A 92 -22.62 -23.00 8.33
CA THR A 92 -22.30 -21.60 8.00
C THR A 92 -21.95 -21.48 6.53
N ARG A 93 -22.70 -20.65 5.80
CA ARG A 93 -22.33 -20.16 4.47
C ARG A 93 -21.95 -18.69 4.61
N THR A 94 -20.84 -18.29 4.02
CA THR A 94 -20.29 -16.93 4.18
C THR A 94 -19.64 -16.48 2.89
N GLU A 95 -19.82 -15.21 2.56
CA GLU A 95 -19.12 -14.52 1.48
C GLU A 95 -17.93 -13.70 2.02
N PHE A 96 -17.74 -13.71 3.35
CA PHE A 96 -16.64 -12.99 3.98
C PHE A 96 -15.33 -13.71 3.72
N ARG A 97 -14.29 -12.91 3.47
CA ARG A 97 -12.92 -13.40 3.35
C ARG A 97 -12.29 -13.47 4.73
N TYR A 98 -11.72 -14.63 5.06
CA TYR A 98 -10.99 -14.90 6.29
C TYR A 98 -9.56 -15.31 5.95
N GLY A 99 -8.66 -15.26 6.93
CA GLY A 99 -7.26 -15.64 6.80
C GLY A 99 -6.31 -14.46 6.97
N ARG A 100 -5.02 -14.71 6.72
CA ARG A 100 -3.96 -13.70 6.83
C ARG A 100 -3.97 -12.78 5.62
N PHE A 101 -3.58 -11.53 5.79
CA PHE A 101 -3.33 -10.60 4.71
C PHE A 101 -2.00 -9.87 4.93
N GLN A 102 -1.37 -9.47 3.83
CA GLN A 102 -0.27 -8.54 3.82
C GLN A 102 -0.37 -7.69 2.57
N ARG A 103 -0.22 -6.38 2.74
CA ARG A 103 -0.26 -5.42 1.65
C ARG A 103 0.88 -4.43 1.83
N VAL A 104 1.70 -4.31 0.79
CA VAL A 104 2.71 -3.26 0.68
C VAL A 104 2.18 -2.19 -0.27
N ILE A 105 2.18 -0.95 0.17
CA ILE A 105 1.67 0.21 -0.55
C ILE A 105 2.86 1.13 -0.84
N PRO A 106 3.34 1.20 -2.08
CA PRO A 106 4.36 2.19 -2.46
C PRO A 106 3.76 3.59 -2.41
N LEU A 107 4.55 4.56 -1.98
CA LEU A 107 4.15 5.96 -1.85
C LEU A 107 4.68 6.78 -3.04
N PRO A 108 3.89 7.75 -3.54
CA PRO A 108 4.32 8.63 -4.63
C PRO A 108 5.46 9.60 -4.24
N ASN A 109 5.57 9.94 -2.96
CA ASN A 109 6.61 10.80 -2.41
C ASN A 109 7.17 10.21 -1.12
N ARG A 110 8.38 10.63 -0.76
CA ARG A 110 8.98 10.23 0.52
C ARG A 110 8.27 10.85 1.71
N ILE A 111 8.18 10.11 2.82
CA ILE A 111 7.52 10.54 4.05
C ILE A 111 8.49 10.63 5.25
N LYS A 112 8.08 11.39 6.26
CA LYS A 112 8.66 11.36 7.61
C LYS A 112 8.07 10.17 8.38
N HIS A 113 8.64 8.99 8.15
CA HIS A 113 8.13 7.72 8.68
C HIS A 113 8.02 7.69 10.22
N ASP A 114 8.85 8.47 10.91
CA ASP A 114 8.83 8.69 12.37
C ASP A 114 7.62 9.50 12.87
N GLN A 115 6.90 10.17 11.97
CA GLN A 115 5.77 11.05 12.29
C GLN A 115 4.44 10.52 11.76
N VAL A 116 4.39 9.26 11.34
CA VAL A 116 3.17 8.60 10.89
C VAL A 116 2.19 8.48 12.06
N LYS A 117 0.93 8.84 11.81
CA LYS A 117 -0.17 8.64 12.75
C LYS A 117 -1.13 7.60 12.20
N ALA A 118 -1.63 6.75 13.10
CA ALA A 118 -2.62 5.74 12.78
C ALA A 118 -3.88 5.93 13.65
N GLU A 119 -5.04 5.87 13.03
CA GLU A 119 -6.34 5.83 13.69
C GLU A 119 -7.13 4.64 13.14
N TYR A 120 -7.78 3.89 14.01
CA TYR A 120 -8.70 2.83 13.60
C TYR A 120 -10.07 3.08 14.17
N LYS A 121 -11.04 3.28 13.27
CA LYS A 121 -12.41 3.62 13.64
C LYS A 121 -13.38 2.98 12.66
N ASP A 122 -14.43 2.35 13.20
CA ASP A 122 -15.53 1.76 12.42
C ASP A 122 -15.06 0.78 11.33
N GLY A 123 -13.97 0.05 11.58
CA GLY A 123 -13.41 -0.91 10.62
C GLY A 123 -12.51 -0.29 9.56
N ILE A 124 -12.19 1.01 9.66
CA ILE A 124 -11.29 1.72 8.75
C ILE A 124 -10.00 2.08 9.48
N LEU A 125 -8.87 1.62 8.95
CA LEU A 125 -7.54 2.09 9.36
C LEU A 125 -7.18 3.32 8.53
N THR A 126 -7.00 4.47 9.17
CA THR A 126 -6.52 5.71 8.54
C THR A 126 -5.08 5.97 8.97
N LEU A 127 -4.19 6.11 7.99
CA LEU A 127 -2.80 6.51 8.20
C LEU A 127 -2.57 7.91 7.63
N THR A 128 -2.04 8.81 8.45
CA THR A 128 -1.60 10.14 8.02
C THR A 128 -0.08 10.15 7.95
N LEU A 129 0.44 10.38 6.75
CA LEU A 129 1.87 10.27 6.42
C LEU A 129 2.40 11.65 5.99
N PRO A 130 3.08 12.40 6.88
CA PRO A 130 3.65 13.69 6.51
C PRO A 130 4.76 13.52 5.45
N LYS A 131 4.73 14.31 4.37
CA LYS A 131 5.78 14.29 3.35
C LYS A 131 7.12 14.78 3.91
N ALA A 132 8.20 14.22 3.40
CA ALA A 132 9.54 14.73 3.65
C ALA A 132 9.70 16.16 3.12
N ASP A 133 10.50 16.99 3.78
CA ASP A 133 10.60 18.42 3.43
C ASP A 133 11.14 18.67 2.01
N SER A 134 11.96 17.75 1.49
CA SER A 134 12.48 17.79 0.11
C SER A 134 11.44 17.45 -0.97
N GLU A 135 10.31 16.84 -0.58
CA GLU A 135 9.27 16.35 -1.48
C GLU A 135 8.03 17.26 -1.50
N LYS A 136 7.98 18.27 -0.63
CA LYS A 136 6.94 19.29 -0.67
C LYS A 136 7.09 20.08 -1.97
N ALA A 137 5.99 20.26 -2.70
CA ALA A 137 6.00 20.92 -4.00
C ALA A 137 6.64 22.31 -3.92
N GLN A 138 7.85 22.46 -4.46
CA GLN A 138 8.51 23.76 -4.61
C GLN A 138 8.35 24.23 -6.05
N VAL A 139 7.57 25.29 -6.26
CA VAL A 139 7.45 25.93 -7.57
C VAL A 139 8.71 26.74 -7.82
N VAL A 140 9.54 26.31 -8.76
CA VAL A 140 10.72 27.06 -9.18
C VAL A 140 10.43 27.75 -10.52
N LYS A 141 10.61 29.07 -10.57
CA LYS A 141 10.51 29.84 -11.81
C LYS A 141 11.70 29.50 -12.70
N VAL A 142 11.45 28.86 -13.85
CA VAL A 142 12.48 28.58 -14.85
C VAL A 142 12.59 29.80 -15.76
N ASN A 143 13.76 30.44 -15.77
CA ASN A 143 14.05 31.52 -16.70
C ASN A 143 14.59 30.91 -18.00
N VAL A 144 14.00 31.32 -19.14
CA VAL A 144 14.52 30.99 -20.47
C VAL A 144 15.63 31.98 -20.80
N VAL A 145 16.83 31.48 -21.03
CA VAL A 145 17.96 32.30 -21.50
C VAL A 145 17.96 32.25 -23.03
N SER A 146 17.90 33.43 -23.65
CA SER A 146 18.06 33.65 -25.09
C SER A 146 19.53 33.86 -25.45
#